data_AF-B9XE75-F1
#
_entry.id   AF-B9XE75-F1
#
_cell.length_a   1.000
_cell.length_b   1.000
_cell.length_c   1.000
_cell.angle_alpha   90.00
_cell.angle_beta   90.00
_cell.angle_gamma   90.00
#
_symmetry.space_group_name_H-M   'P 1'
#
loop_
_entity.id
_entity.type
_entity.pdbx_description
1 polymer ?
#
loop_
_entity_poly.entity_id
_entity_poly.type
_entity_poly.pdbx_seq_one_letter_code
_entity_poly.pdbx_strand_id
1 'polypeptide(L)'
;MFNGGHLPHQGSLGLLLLLVLALAFQGCSRIVTGGFVDSPDKKLRIYGRCLGPLGRHFPFNSSTVRITIVANDGRETTLFKKEFRVRGEDVGWDATWDQSNNLSVVIYDYGKGVTFHGLAKDEPPRRVFRKLFYRFDSKTGTFTEQPAK
;
A
#
# COMPACT_ATOMS: atom_id res chain seq x y z
N MET A 1 73.33 6.20 -1.34
CA MET A 1 72.30 7.07 -1.94
C MET A 1 71.31 6.18 -2.68
N PHE A 2 70.15 5.89 -2.09
CA PHE A 2 68.90 5.56 -2.79
C PHE A 2 67.76 5.89 -1.83
N ASN A 3 66.99 6.93 -2.15
CA ASN A 3 65.86 7.43 -1.39
C ASN A 3 64.66 6.49 -1.57
N GLY A 4 64.20 5.89 -0.48
CA GLY A 4 62.93 5.14 -0.44
C GLY A 4 61.76 6.11 -0.26
N GLY A 5 61.11 6.47 -1.36
CA GLY A 5 59.88 7.28 -1.35
C GLY A 5 58.67 6.44 -0.97
N HIS A 6 58.06 6.78 0.16
CA HIS A 6 56.74 6.32 0.59
C HIS A 6 55.67 6.70 -0.45
N LEU A 7 54.95 5.71 -0.99
CA LEU A 7 53.70 5.94 -1.73
C LEU A 7 52.54 6.08 -0.73
N PRO A 8 51.67 7.09 -0.85
CA PRO A 8 50.57 7.29 0.08
C PRO A 8 49.41 6.34 -0.21
N HIS A 9 49.01 5.57 0.81
CA HIS A 9 47.79 4.74 0.87
C HIS A 9 46.47 5.55 0.83
N GLN A 10 46.45 6.77 0.28
CA GLN A 10 45.33 7.73 0.42
C GLN A 10 44.18 7.53 -0.58
N GLY A 11 44.33 6.71 -1.62
CA GLY A 11 43.29 6.54 -2.65
C GLY A 11 42.20 5.51 -2.34
N SER A 12 42.46 4.54 -1.47
CA SER A 12 41.57 3.38 -1.28
C SER A 12 40.45 3.60 -0.24
N LEU A 13 40.72 4.41 0.79
CA LEU A 13 39.75 4.66 1.88
C LEU A 13 38.55 5.49 1.42
N GLY A 14 38.77 6.48 0.54
CA GLY A 14 37.69 7.33 0.01
C GLY A 14 36.72 6.57 -0.89
N LEU A 15 37.22 5.64 -1.70
CA LEU A 15 36.41 4.81 -2.59
C LEU A 15 35.54 3.80 -1.79
N LEU A 16 36.09 3.21 -0.73
CA LEU A 16 35.37 2.34 0.19
C LEU A 16 34.25 3.08 0.93
N LEU A 17 34.49 4.31 1.38
CA LEU A 17 33.48 5.13 2.05
C LEU A 17 32.32 5.49 1.10
N LEU A 18 32.63 5.84 -0.15
CA LEU A 18 31.63 6.13 -1.18
C LEU A 18 30.79 4.90 -1.54
N LEU A 19 31.39 3.71 -1.61
CA LEU A 19 30.68 2.45 -1.82
C LEU A 19 29.74 2.11 -0.66
N VAL A 20 30.17 2.31 0.59
CA VAL A 20 29.34 2.09 1.78
C VAL A 20 28.17 3.08 1.82
N LEU A 21 28.40 4.36 1.51
CA LEU A 21 27.30 5.33 1.39
C LEU A 21 26.33 4.95 0.25
N ALA A 22 26.84 4.58 -0.93
CA ALA A 22 26.00 4.20 -2.06
C ALA A 22 25.13 2.96 -1.76
N LEU A 23 25.65 2.00 -0.99
CA LEU A 23 24.89 0.84 -0.53
C LEU A 23 23.89 1.19 0.59
N ALA A 24 24.20 2.15 1.46
CA ALA A 24 23.29 2.62 2.51
C ALA A 24 22.06 3.35 1.94
N PHE A 25 22.15 3.90 0.73
CA PHE A 25 21.02 4.54 0.03
C PHE A 25 20.22 3.59 -0.88
N GLN A 26 20.51 2.29 -0.92
CA GLN A 26 19.64 1.28 -1.53
C GLN A 26 18.45 0.96 -0.62
N GLY A 27 17.65 1.99 -0.30
CA GLY A 27 16.38 1.81 0.36
C GLY A 27 15.49 0.90 -0.47
N CYS A 28 15.05 -0.22 0.12
CA CYS A 28 14.04 -1.11 -0.44
C CYS A 28 12.81 -0.29 -0.83
N SER A 29 12.73 0.10 -2.10
CA SER A 29 11.61 0.85 -2.61
C SER A 29 10.41 -0.10 -2.68
N ARG A 30 9.20 0.40 -2.39
CA ARG A 30 7.94 -0.36 -2.50
C ARG A 30 7.02 0.37 -3.45
N ILE A 31 6.24 -0.38 -4.23
CA ILE A 31 5.15 0.23 -5.01
C ILE A 31 4.02 0.54 -4.04
N VAL A 32 3.59 1.81 -4.05
CA VAL A 32 2.43 2.27 -3.28
C VAL A 32 1.38 2.72 -4.27
N THR A 33 0.31 1.96 -4.40
CA THR A 33 -0.91 2.40 -5.09
C THR A 33 -1.97 2.70 -4.05
N GLY A 34 -2.84 3.66 -4.33
CA GLY A 34 -3.88 4.04 -3.38
C GLY A 34 -4.94 4.94 -3.99
N GLY A 35 -5.98 5.19 -3.21
CA GLY A 35 -7.10 6.04 -3.60
C GLY A 35 -8.00 6.30 -2.40
N PHE A 36 -9.14 6.94 -2.67
CA PHE A 36 -10.16 7.18 -1.67
C PHE A 36 -11.57 7.14 -2.27
N VAL A 37 -12.56 6.93 -1.41
CA VAL A 37 -13.98 7.02 -1.75
C VAL A 37 -14.70 7.74 -0.61
N ASP A 38 -15.44 8.79 -0.96
CA ASP A 38 -16.28 9.55 -0.02
C ASP A 38 -17.63 8.86 0.19
N SER A 39 -18.17 8.97 1.41
CA SER A 39 -19.55 8.59 1.69
C SER A 39 -20.54 9.47 0.93
N PRO A 40 -21.80 9.03 0.71
CA PRO A 40 -22.82 9.81 0.01
C PRO A 40 -23.04 11.20 0.62
N ASP A 41 -22.97 11.32 1.95
CA ASP A 41 -23.09 12.59 2.67
C ASP A 41 -21.78 13.38 2.77
N LYS A 42 -20.68 12.83 2.22
CA LYS A 42 -19.31 13.36 2.26
C LYS A 42 -18.73 13.59 3.65
N LYS A 43 -19.37 13.08 4.71
CA LYS A 43 -18.89 13.22 6.09
C LYS A 43 -17.84 12.18 6.47
N LEU A 44 -17.69 11.14 5.66
CA LEU A 44 -16.75 10.04 5.89
C LEU A 44 -15.96 9.79 4.61
N ARG A 45 -14.72 9.33 4.79
CA ARG A 45 -13.84 8.92 3.70
C ARG A 45 -13.15 7.63 4.05
N ILE A 46 -13.09 6.71 3.09
CA ILE A 46 -12.18 5.56 3.16
C ILE A 46 -10.97 5.83 2.28
N TYR A 47 -9.80 5.54 2.83
CA TYR A 47 -8.55 5.39 2.10
C TYR A 47 -8.17 3.91 2.01
N GLY A 48 -7.76 3.48 0.83
CA GLY A 48 -7.07 2.22 0.66
C GLY A 48 -5.70 2.43 0.04
N ARG A 49 -4.71 1.71 0.56
CA ARG A 49 -3.34 1.69 0.04
C ARG A 49 -2.86 0.26 -0.11
N CYS A 50 -2.37 -0.09 -1.29
CA CYS A 50 -1.67 -1.34 -1.53
C CYS A 50 -0.17 -1.08 -1.54
N LEU A 51 0.54 -1.82 -0.70
CA LEU A 51 1.98 -1.79 -0.54
C LEU A 51 2.54 -3.08 -1.10
N GLY A 52 2.94 -3.05 -2.37
CA GLY A 52 3.48 -4.19 -3.10
C GLY A 52 5.01 -4.20 -3.14
N PRO A 53 5.62 -5.36 -3.45
CA PRO A 53 7.05 -5.43 -3.77
C PRO A 53 7.34 -4.60 -5.04
N LEU A 54 8.55 -4.02 -5.11
CA LEU A 54 8.97 -3.23 -6.27
C LEU A 54 9.58 -4.15 -7.33
N GLY A 55 8.96 -4.23 -8.50
CA GLY A 55 9.47 -5.00 -9.63
C GLY A 55 8.78 -6.35 -9.83
N ARG A 56 8.70 -6.77 -11.10
CA ARG A 56 8.10 -8.03 -11.53
C ARG A 56 8.96 -9.17 -10.98
N HIS A 57 8.35 -10.14 -10.29
CA HIS A 57 8.96 -11.41 -9.84
C HIS A 57 9.79 -11.40 -8.55
N PHE A 58 9.21 -11.00 -7.41
CA PHE A 58 9.74 -11.46 -6.13
C PHE A 58 9.12 -12.82 -5.76
N PRO A 59 9.89 -13.80 -5.26
CA PRO A 59 9.35 -15.11 -4.85
C PRO A 59 8.40 -15.03 -3.64
N PHE A 60 8.34 -13.87 -2.97
CA PHE A 60 7.44 -13.56 -1.86
C PHE A 60 6.45 -12.47 -2.29
N ASN A 61 5.48 -12.84 -3.14
CA ASN A 61 4.40 -11.95 -3.62
C ASN A 61 3.38 -11.64 -2.52
N SER A 62 3.82 -11.11 -1.37
CA SER A 62 2.93 -10.61 -0.33
C SER A 62 2.80 -9.10 -0.45
N SER A 63 1.57 -8.63 -0.64
CA SER A 63 1.22 -7.23 -0.61
C SER A 63 0.49 -6.92 0.69
N THR A 64 0.69 -5.72 1.22
CA THR A 64 -0.09 -5.23 2.36
C THR A 64 -1.15 -4.28 1.85
N VAL A 65 -2.42 -4.60 2.09
CA VAL A 65 -3.53 -3.67 1.86
C VAL A 65 -3.88 -3.01 3.18
N ARG A 66 -3.73 -1.69 3.25
CA ARG A 66 -4.13 -0.88 4.40
C ARG A 66 -5.42 -0.17 4.08
N ILE A 67 -6.43 -0.37 4.92
CA ILE A 67 -7.71 0.34 4.88
C ILE A 67 -7.77 1.28 6.08
N THR A 68 -8.11 2.54 5.84
CA THR A 68 -8.33 3.56 6.87
C THR A 68 -9.66 4.25 6.61
N ILE A 69 -10.51 4.37 7.63
CA ILE A 69 -11.76 5.14 7.56
C ILE A 69 -11.59 6.37 8.45
N VAL A 70 -11.93 7.54 7.93
CA VAL A 70 -11.81 8.83 8.61
C VAL A 70 -13.11 9.61 8.58
N ALA A 71 -13.32 10.48 9.57
CA ALA A 71 -14.30 11.55 9.49
C ALA A 71 -13.75 12.66 8.59
N ASN A 72 -14.52 13.12 7.62
CA ASN A 72 -14.13 14.20 6.71
C ASN A 72 -14.47 15.57 7.31
N ASP A 73 -13.87 15.86 8.47
CA ASP A 73 -14.08 17.05 9.31
C ASP A 73 -13.03 18.16 9.07
N GLY A 74 -12.31 18.09 7.95
CA GLY A 74 -11.16 18.95 7.62
C GLY A 74 -9.85 18.52 8.27
N ARG A 75 -9.88 17.75 9.36
CA ARG A 75 -8.69 17.15 9.99
C ARG A 75 -8.49 15.68 9.63
N GLU A 76 -9.52 15.04 9.08
CA GLU A 76 -9.51 13.62 8.72
C GLU A 76 -9.29 12.70 9.93
N THR A 77 -10.10 12.90 10.98
CA THR A 77 -10.01 12.12 12.22
C THR A 77 -10.18 10.62 11.94
N THR A 78 -9.19 9.79 12.31
CA THR A 78 -9.24 8.34 12.07
C THR A 78 -10.26 7.65 12.96
N LEU A 79 -11.22 6.97 12.34
CA LEU A 79 -12.28 6.21 13.01
C LEU A 79 -12.02 4.69 12.99
N PHE A 80 -11.24 4.23 12.02
CA PHE A 80 -10.86 2.82 11.89
C PHE A 80 -9.61 2.68 11.03
N LYS A 81 -8.79 1.66 11.33
CA LYS A 81 -7.63 1.29 10.52
C LYS A 81 -7.37 -0.20 10.63
N LYS A 82 -7.14 -0.86 9.50
CA LYS A 82 -6.77 -2.28 9.44
C LYS A 82 -5.81 -2.56 8.30
N GLU A 83 -4.91 -3.50 8.53
CA GLU A 83 -3.97 -3.98 7.51
C GLU A 83 -4.20 -5.46 7.23
N PHE A 84 -4.13 -5.81 5.96
CA PHE A 84 -4.28 -7.17 5.46
C PHE A 84 -3.03 -7.54 4.69
N ARG A 85 -2.39 -8.64 5.08
CA ARG A 85 -1.36 -9.28 4.26
C ARG A 85 -2.03 -10.26 3.33
N VAL A 86 -1.88 -10.05 2.02
CA VAL A 86 -2.45 -10.91 0.98
C VAL A 86 -1.35 -11.37 0.04
N ARG A 87 -1.49 -12.58 -0.50
CA ARG A 87 -0.58 -13.11 -1.52
C ARG A 87 -1.19 -12.88 -2.90
N GLY A 88 -0.62 -11.97 -3.68
CA GLY A 88 -1.09 -11.59 -5.01
C GLY A 88 -0.04 -10.80 -5.76
N GLU A 89 -0.10 -10.80 -7.09
CA GLU A 89 0.91 -10.15 -7.94
C GLU A 89 0.57 -8.69 -8.24
N ASP A 90 -0.70 -8.40 -8.54
CA ASP A 90 -1.20 -7.04 -8.75
C ASP A 90 -2.47 -6.83 -7.91
N VAL A 91 -2.24 -6.50 -6.63
CA VAL A 91 -3.29 -6.41 -5.62
C VAL A 91 -3.94 -5.04 -5.64
N GLY A 92 -5.26 -5.03 -5.80
CA GLY A 92 -6.10 -3.85 -5.73
C GLY A 92 -7.14 -3.92 -4.63
N TRP A 93 -7.85 -2.81 -4.46
CA TRP A 93 -9.00 -2.69 -3.58
C TRP A 93 -10.05 -1.82 -4.24
N ASP A 94 -11.31 -2.03 -3.87
CA ASP A 94 -12.42 -1.14 -4.16
C ASP A 94 -13.30 -0.98 -2.93
N ALA A 95 -14.03 0.13 -2.87
CA ALA A 95 -15.01 0.38 -1.83
C ALA A 95 -16.32 0.93 -2.40
N THR A 96 -17.41 0.59 -1.73
CA THR A 96 -18.73 1.14 -2.03
C THR A 96 -19.45 1.42 -0.73
N TRP A 97 -19.97 2.64 -0.62
CA TRP A 97 -20.86 3.04 0.45
C TRP A 97 -22.31 2.80 0.05
N ASP A 98 -23.13 2.36 0.99
CA ASP A 98 -24.58 2.38 0.82
C ASP A 98 -25.18 3.73 1.30
N GLN A 99 -26.50 3.89 1.12
CA GLN A 99 -27.22 5.11 1.52
C GLN A 99 -27.23 5.35 3.04
N SER A 100 -26.94 4.33 3.84
CA SER A 100 -26.86 4.38 5.30
C SER A 100 -25.41 4.50 5.81
N ASN A 101 -24.46 4.83 4.93
CA ASN A 101 -23.03 4.89 5.23
C ASN A 101 -22.44 3.57 5.75
N ASN A 102 -23.06 2.42 5.46
CA ASN A 102 -22.35 1.16 5.60
C ASN A 102 -21.41 1.00 4.43
N LEU A 103 -20.29 0.34 4.68
CA LEU A 103 -19.18 0.28 3.75
C LEU A 103 -18.88 -1.17 3.38
N SER A 104 -18.83 -1.44 2.09
CA SER A 104 -18.32 -2.69 1.54
C SER A 104 -16.95 -2.44 0.91
N VAL A 105 -15.96 -3.29 1.22
CA VAL A 105 -14.62 -3.23 0.63
C VAL A 105 -14.31 -4.58 0.00
N VAL A 106 -13.76 -4.56 -1.21
CA VAL A 106 -13.29 -5.75 -1.92
C VAL A 106 -11.79 -5.64 -2.07
N ILE A 107 -11.06 -6.68 -1.67
CA ILE A 107 -9.64 -6.84 -1.96
C ILE A 107 -9.49 -7.91 -3.04
N TYR A 108 -8.78 -7.59 -4.11
CA TYR A 108 -8.66 -8.44 -5.30
C TYR A 108 -7.24 -8.45 -5.87
N ASP A 109 -7.01 -9.36 -6.81
CA ASP A 109 -5.78 -9.49 -7.59
C ASP A 109 -6.13 -9.67 -9.07
N TYR A 110 -5.51 -8.89 -9.95
CA TYR A 110 -5.68 -9.06 -11.39
C TYR A 110 -4.91 -10.25 -11.94
N GLY A 111 -4.00 -10.82 -11.14
CA GLY A 111 -3.22 -11.99 -11.51
C GLY A 111 -1.95 -11.64 -12.28
N LYS A 112 -1.22 -12.69 -12.64
CA LYS A 112 0.15 -12.59 -13.12
C LYS A 112 0.28 -11.80 -14.42
N GLY A 113 1.20 -10.83 -14.41
CA GLY A 113 1.55 -10.04 -15.60
C GLY A 113 0.52 -9.00 -16.01
N VAL A 114 -0.56 -8.84 -15.23
CA VAL A 114 -1.54 -7.78 -15.43
C VAL A 114 -1.13 -6.58 -14.58
N THR A 115 -1.12 -5.41 -15.18
CA THR A 115 -0.99 -4.13 -14.47
C THR A 115 -2.05 -3.22 -15.05
N PHE A 116 -3.12 -2.97 -14.28
CA PHE A 116 -4.27 -2.23 -14.79
C PHE A 116 -4.40 -0.85 -14.14
N HIS A 117 -4.37 0.17 -14.99
CA HIS A 117 -4.60 1.58 -14.63
C HIS A 117 -5.58 2.26 -15.60
N GLY A 118 -6.47 1.47 -16.23
CA GLY A 118 -7.38 1.90 -17.28
C GLY A 118 -8.79 2.27 -16.81
N LEU A 119 -9.71 2.41 -17.76
CA LEU A 119 -11.13 2.69 -17.50
C LEU A 119 -11.89 1.42 -17.16
N ALA A 120 -12.91 1.50 -16.28
CA ALA A 120 -13.69 0.33 -15.83
C ALA A 120 -14.24 -0.58 -16.96
N LYS A 121 -14.52 -0.03 -18.15
CA LYS A 121 -14.99 -0.81 -19.31
C LYS A 121 -13.96 -1.78 -19.88
N ASP A 122 -12.66 -1.51 -19.66
CA ASP A 122 -11.53 -2.28 -20.19
C ASP A 122 -10.88 -3.12 -19.08
N GLU A 123 -11.57 -3.26 -17.94
CA GLU A 123 -11.02 -3.84 -16.74
C GLU A 123 -10.88 -5.37 -16.84
N PRO A 124 -9.67 -5.90 -16.59
CA PRO A 124 -9.44 -7.33 -16.67
C PRO A 124 -10.16 -8.07 -15.53
N PRO A 125 -10.41 -9.39 -15.69
CA PRO A 125 -11.01 -10.20 -14.65
C PRO A 125 -10.28 -10.10 -13.32
N ARG A 126 -11.03 -9.89 -12.24
CA ARG A 126 -10.52 -9.77 -10.87
C ARG A 126 -10.68 -11.09 -10.12
N ARG A 127 -9.62 -11.58 -9.47
CA ARG A 127 -9.75 -12.63 -8.45
C ARG A 127 -9.99 -11.98 -7.09
N VAL A 128 -11.20 -12.11 -6.56
CA VAL A 128 -11.55 -11.59 -5.24
C VAL A 128 -10.93 -12.45 -4.15
N PHE A 129 -10.11 -11.85 -3.29
CA PHE A 129 -9.57 -12.52 -2.11
C PHE A 129 -10.50 -12.40 -0.92
N ARG A 130 -11.07 -11.21 -0.72
CA ARG A 130 -11.86 -10.93 0.47
C ARG A 130 -12.87 -9.83 0.21
N LYS A 131 -14.07 -10.04 0.74
CA LYS A 131 -15.09 -9.00 0.90
C LYS A 131 -15.19 -8.66 2.38
N LEU A 132 -15.17 -7.38 2.69
CA LEU A 132 -15.19 -6.84 4.04
C LEU A 132 -16.41 -5.92 4.13
N PHE A 133 -17.10 -5.97 5.27
CA PHE A 133 -18.26 -5.14 5.53
C PHE A 133 -18.01 -4.38 6.81
N TYR A 134 -18.22 -3.07 6.79
CA TYR A 134 -18.03 -2.20 7.94
C TYR A 134 -19.31 -1.44 8.23
N ARG A 135 -19.67 -1.40 9.51
CA ARG A 135 -20.81 -0.64 10.01
C ARG A 135 -20.34 0.39 11.02
N PHE A 136 -20.88 1.60 10.92
CA PHE A 136 -20.63 2.64 11.90
C PHE A 136 -21.41 2.34 13.18
N ASP A 137 -20.70 2.34 14.31
CA ASP A 137 -21.30 2.30 15.64
C ASP A 137 -21.33 3.72 16.21
N SER A 138 -22.53 4.30 16.27
CA SER A 138 -22.74 5.66 16.78
C SER A 138 -22.48 5.80 18.27
N LYS A 139 -22.45 4.69 19.03
CA LYS A 139 -22.17 4.73 20.47
C LYS A 139 -20.69 4.92 20.74
N THR A 140 -19.85 4.27 19.94
CA THR A 140 -18.38 4.36 20.07
C THR A 140 -17.78 5.41 19.14
N GLY A 141 -18.52 5.87 18.13
CA GLY A 141 -18.02 6.76 17.10
C GLY A 141 -17.01 6.09 16.17
N THR A 142 -17.02 4.76 16.07
CA THR A 142 -16.03 3.99 15.30
C THR A 142 -16.70 3.00 14.35
N PHE A 143 -15.93 2.43 13.43
CA PHE A 143 -16.41 1.35 12.56
C PHE A 143 -16.07 -0.02 13.13
N THR A 144 -16.96 -0.97 12.91
CA THR A 144 -16.75 -2.39 13.25
C THR A 144 -16.89 -3.26 12.01
N GLU A 145 -15.95 -4.20 11.85
CA GLU A 145 -16.04 -5.22 10.79
C GLU A 145 -17.17 -6.20 11.11
N GLN A 146 -18.04 -6.42 10.14
CA GLN A 146 -19.13 -7.37 10.23
C GLN A 146 -18.67 -8.73 9.69
N PRO A 147 -19.18 -9.84 10.25
CA PRO A 147 -18.92 -11.17 9.70
C PRO A 147 -19.39 -11.23 8.24
N ALA A 148 -18.65 -11.98 7.42
CA ALA A 148 -19.11 -12.32 6.08
C ALA A 148 -20.42 -13.12 6.19
N LYS A 149 -21.42 -12.73 5.39
CA LYS A 149 -22.63 -13.54 5.21
C LYS A 149 -22.32 -14.77 4.37
#